data_AF-A0A1Z5LCT6-F1
#
_entry.id   AF-A0A1Z5LCT6-F1
#
_cell.length_a   1.000
_cell.length_b   1.000
_cell.length_c   1.000
_cell.angle_alpha   90.00
_cell.angle_beta   90.00
_cell.angle_gamma   90.00
#
_symmetry.space_group_name_H-M   'P 1'
#
loop_
_entity.id
_entity.type
_entity.pdbx_description
1 polymer ?
#
loop_
_entity_poly.entity_id
_entity_poly.type
_entity_poly.pdbx_seq_one_letter_code
_entity_poly.pdbx_strand_id
1 'polypeptide(L)'
;MLEAALPADKCVTLRGRRFSWDRQGVFQDSVRDSLDDTLVLYPGPDAEDIETLPTVVERSGRGYNLVVLDGTWSQARSLFFNSPQLHGLKKVQINANKTSDYVIRTQPTQECLSTVETVAYALSVLEHRPELQEVLTRPLHALCQFQLQHGAVTHQSKEFLIQNGMYKKPLPRRIVQRLAKNEDLKDALR
;
A
#
# COMPACT_ATOMS: atom_id res chain seq x y z
N MET A 1 8.78 0.22 -11.01
CA MET A 1 7.79 1.20 -11.49
C MET A 1 7.98 2.53 -10.79
N LEU A 2 7.83 2.60 -9.45
CA LEU A 2 8.03 3.86 -8.71
C LEU A 2 9.43 4.46 -8.88
N GLU A 3 10.51 3.66 -8.77
CA GLU A 3 11.89 4.12 -9.02
C GLU A 3 12.09 4.78 -10.40
N ALA A 4 11.31 4.37 -11.41
CA ALA A 4 11.42 4.91 -12.76
C ALA A 4 10.51 6.14 -12.98
N ALA A 5 9.52 6.34 -12.10
CA ALA A 5 8.53 7.41 -12.20
C ALA A 5 8.84 8.60 -11.28
N LEU A 6 9.68 8.39 -10.26
CA LEU A 6 10.09 9.41 -9.30
C LEU A 6 11.54 9.84 -9.54
N PRO A 7 11.92 11.08 -9.16
CA PRO A 7 13.32 11.51 -9.20
C PRO A 7 14.22 10.57 -8.39
N ALA A 8 15.43 10.31 -8.89
CA ALA A 8 16.34 9.32 -8.31
C ALA A 8 16.80 9.66 -6.88
N ASP A 9 16.82 10.95 -6.51
CA ASP A 9 17.13 11.47 -5.18
C ASP A 9 15.92 11.47 -4.23
N LYS A 10 14.72 11.14 -4.73
CA LYS A 10 13.45 11.16 -3.99
C LYS A 10 12.83 9.78 -3.77
N CYS A 11 13.40 8.73 -4.35
CA CYS A 11 12.94 7.35 -4.16
C CYS A 11 14.13 6.45 -3.79
N VAL A 12 14.11 5.94 -2.56
CA VAL A 12 15.12 5.02 -2.05
C VAL A 12 14.48 3.65 -1.85
N THR A 13 15.01 2.64 -2.53
CA THR A 13 14.54 1.26 -2.37
C THR A 13 15.52 0.45 -1.55
N LEU A 14 15.01 -0.21 -0.53
CA LEU A 14 15.76 -1.14 0.30
C LEU A 14 15.19 -2.55 0.12
N ARG A 15 16.06 -3.53 -0.06
CA ARG A 15 15.66 -4.94 -0.27
C ARG A 15 16.12 -5.80 0.89
N GLY A 16 15.21 -6.55 1.48
CA GLY A 16 15.50 -7.38 2.64
C GLY A 16 14.25 -8.01 3.24
N ARG A 17 14.44 -8.94 4.19
CA ARG A 17 13.34 -9.56 4.97
C ARG A 17 13.16 -8.92 6.35
N ARG A 18 14.07 -8.03 6.72
CA ARG A 18 14.13 -7.30 7.99
C ARG A 18 14.97 -6.05 7.77
N PHE A 19 14.53 -4.93 8.33
CA PHE A 19 15.24 -3.65 8.29
C PHE A 19 15.65 -3.24 9.70
N SER A 20 16.81 -2.59 9.79
CA SER A 20 17.37 -2.11 11.04
C SER A 20 18.20 -0.87 10.78
N TRP A 21 17.97 0.19 11.56
CA TRP A 21 18.60 1.51 11.34
C TRP A 21 20.13 1.46 11.34
N ASP A 22 20.74 0.57 12.13
CA ASP A 22 22.20 0.37 12.23
C ASP A 22 22.84 -0.25 10.98
N ARG A 23 22.08 -0.96 10.15
CA ARG A 23 22.62 -1.69 8.99
C ARG A 23 22.38 -0.97 7.66
N GLN A 24 21.57 0.09 7.66
CA GLN A 24 21.07 0.75 6.46
C GLN A 24 21.29 2.26 6.59
N GLY A 25 22.56 2.68 6.54
CA GLY A 25 22.97 4.08 6.79
C GLY A 25 22.18 5.13 5.99
N VAL A 26 21.81 4.84 4.73
CA VAL A 26 21.01 5.76 3.89
C VAL A 26 19.59 6.01 4.45
N PHE A 27 18.98 4.97 5.05
CA PHE A 27 17.67 5.11 5.71
C PHE A 27 17.80 5.90 7.01
N GLN A 28 18.92 5.74 7.70
CA GLN A 28 19.16 6.34 9.01
C GLN A 28 19.22 7.87 8.90
N ASP A 29 20.00 8.44 7.99
CA ASP A 29 20.21 9.89 7.95
C ASP A 29 18.92 10.64 7.53
N SER A 30 18.18 10.11 6.55
CA SER A 30 16.95 10.78 6.08
C SER A 30 15.78 10.64 7.06
N VAL A 31 15.61 9.47 7.69
CA VAL A 31 14.47 9.20 8.58
C VAL A 31 14.73 9.64 10.01
N ARG A 32 15.95 9.46 10.55
CA ARG A 32 16.25 9.76 11.95
C ARG A 32 16.21 11.26 12.24
N ASP A 33 16.67 12.07 11.30
CA ASP A 33 16.70 13.53 11.46
C ASP A 33 15.32 14.18 11.25
N SER A 34 14.32 13.39 10.80
CA SER A 34 12.96 13.86 10.55
C SER A 34 11.90 12.81 10.91
N LEU A 35 12.05 12.17 12.08
CA LEU A 35 11.10 11.16 12.55
C LEU A 35 9.66 11.69 12.62
N ASP A 36 9.48 12.94 13.03
CA ASP A 36 8.17 13.60 13.11
C ASP A 36 7.52 13.81 11.72
N ASP A 37 8.32 13.81 10.66
CA ASP A 37 7.87 13.95 9.27
C ASP A 37 7.83 12.61 8.53
N THR A 38 8.15 11.51 9.21
CA THR A 38 8.23 10.19 8.60
C THR A 38 6.97 9.39 8.87
N LEU A 39 6.26 9.09 7.78
CA LEU A 39 5.04 8.30 7.76
C LEU A 39 5.34 6.88 7.28
N VAL A 40 4.64 5.89 7.83
CA VAL A 40 4.64 4.53 7.28
C VAL A 40 3.24 4.15 6.80
N LEU A 41 3.12 3.78 5.53
CA LEU A 41 1.89 3.26 4.95
C LEU A 41 1.68 1.83 5.45
N TYR A 42 0.91 1.70 6.52
CA TYR A 42 0.59 0.41 7.12
C TYR A 42 -0.76 0.50 7.86
N PRO A 43 -1.80 -0.23 7.41
CA PRO A 43 -3.10 -0.20 8.07
C PRO A 43 -3.02 -0.87 9.45
N GLY A 44 -3.62 -0.23 10.45
CA GLY A 44 -3.61 -0.68 11.83
C GLY A 44 -4.60 0.10 12.69
N PRO A 45 -4.88 -0.36 13.91
CA PRO A 45 -5.86 0.28 14.81
C PRO A 45 -5.48 1.72 15.18
N ASP A 46 -4.20 2.06 15.11
CA ASP A 46 -3.65 3.39 15.37
C ASP A 46 -3.15 4.11 14.11
N ALA A 47 -3.56 3.64 12.92
CA ALA A 47 -3.25 4.32 11.67
C ALA A 47 -4.22 5.49 11.43
N GLU A 48 -3.68 6.69 11.23
CA GLU A 48 -4.47 7.86 10.82
C GLU A 48 -4.79 7.79 9.32
N ASP A 49 -5.92 8.36 8.92
CA ASP A 49 -6.23 8.51 7.50
C ASP A 49 -5.30 9.58 6.90
N ILE A 50 -4.65 9.26 5.77
CA ILE A 50 -3.74 10.17 5.09
C ILE A 50 -4.40 11.49 4.69
N GLU A 51 -5.71 11.49 4.44
CA GLU A 51 -6.48 12.70 4.10
C GLU A 51 -6.65 13.67 5.27
N THR A 52 -6.43 13.20 6.50
CA THR A 52 -6.52 14.04 7.70
C THR A 52 -5.21 14.76 8.03
N LEU A 53 -4.13 14.42 7.32
CA LEU A 53 -2.82 15.04 7.53
C LEU A 53 -2.73 16.39 6.81
N PRO A 54 -2.02 17.37 7.40
CA PRO A 54 -1.79 18.64 6.72
C PRO A 54 -0.93 18.42 5.47
N THR A 55 -1.35 19.03 4.37
CA THR A 55 -0.64 19.00 3.08
C THR A 55 0.72 19.71 3.19
N VAL A 56 1.64 19.41 2.28
CA VAL A 56 2.95 20.06 2.19
C VAL A 56 2.81 21.59 2.08
N VAL A 57 1.76 22.07 1.41
CA VAL A 57 1.44 23.50 1.30
C VAL A 57 1.08 24.09 2.67
N GLU A 58 0.19 23.44 3.42
CA GLU A 58 -0.21 23.86 4.78
C GLU A 58 0.97 23.80 5.79
N ARG A 59 1.99 23.01 5.46
CA ARG A 59 3.23 22.89 6.24
C ARG A 59 4.34 23.81 5.76
N SER A 60 4.02 24.87 5.01
CA SER A 60 4.99 25.85 4.49
C SER A 60 6.11 25.22 3.67
N GLY A 61 5.79 24.17 2.89
CA GLY A 61 6.75 23.46 2.04
C GLY A 61 7.55 22.36 2.75
N ARG A 62 7.33 22.11 4.05
CA ARG A 62 7.96 21.00 4.77
C ARG A 62 7.36 19.66 4.32
N GLY A 63 8.15 18.90 3.57
CA GLY A 63 7.77 17.58 3.03
C GLY A 63 7.62 16.49 4.10
N TYR A 64 7.11 15.34 3.65
CA TYR A 64 7.06 14.10 4.41
C TYR A 64 8.03 13.08 3.82
N ASN A 65 8.55 12.19 4.67
CA ASN A 65 9.14 10.94 4.22
C ASN A 65 8.07 9.86 4.26
N LEU A 66 7.85 9.16 3.15
CA LEU A 66 6.84 8.11 3.05
C LEU A 66 7.50 6.74 2.94
N VAL A 67 7.38 5.93 3.99
CA VAL A 67 7.86 4.55 4.04
C VAL A 67 6.75 3.61 3.55
N VAL A 68 7.08 2.78 2.56
CA VAL A 68 6.13 1.87 1.90
C VAL A 68 6.70 0.46 1.92
N LEU A 69 5.88 -0.51 2.33
CA LEU A 69 6.29 -1.91 2.39
C LEU A 69 5.84 -2.63 1.12
N ASP A 70 6.78 -2.86 0.21
CA ASP A 70 6.50 -3.55 -1.05
C ASP A 70 6.57 -5.08 -0.89
N GLY A 71 5.51 -5.76 -1.31
CA GLY A 71 5.40 -7.22 -1.24
C GLY A 71 3.94 -7.69 -1.23
N THR A 72 3.73 -8.98 -1.06
CA THR A 72 2.40 -9.50 -0.74
C THR A 72 1.98 -9.05 0.66
N TRP A 73 0.68 -9.04 0.95
CA TRP A 73 0.15 -8.73 2.29
C TRP A 73 0.85 -9.51 3.42
N SER A 74 1.11 -10.81 3.22
CA SER A 74 1.85 -11.61 4.20
C SER A 74 3.32 -11.19 4.33
N GLN A 75 3.95 -10.79 3.23
CA GLN A 75 5.35 -10.30 3.24
C GLN A 75 5.45 -8.94 3.92
N ALA A 76 4.58 -7.97 3.55
CA ALA A 76 4.53 -6.65 4.17
C ALA A 76 4.26 -6.74 5.67
N ARG A 77 3.30 -7.59 6.07
CA ARG A 77 3.03 -7.88 7.49
C ARG A 77 4.25 -8.45 8.20
N SER A 78 4.87 -9.49 7.63
CA SER A 78 6.08 -10.08 8.22
C SER A 78 7.22 -9.06 8.31
N LEU A 79 7.36 -8.19 7.32
CA LEU A 79 8.40 -7.19 7.26
C LEU A 79 8.22 -6.12 8.33
N PHE A 80 6.99 -5.64 8.51
CA PHE A 80 6.63 -4.70 9.57
C PHE A 80 6.99 -5.27 10.95
N PHE A 81 6.45 -6.44 11.30
CA PHE A 81 6.67 -7.06 12.62
C PHE A 81 8.13 -7.44 12.89
N ASN A 82 8.90 -7.78 11.86
CA ASN A 82 10.32 -8.11 12.02
C ASN A 82 11.24 -6.88 12.03
N SER A 83 10.71 -5.68 11.82
CA SER A 83 11.49 -4.43 11.77
C SER A 83 10.98 -3.45 12.84
N PRO A 84 11.35 -3.64 14.12
CA PRO A 84 10.78 -2.92 15.26
C PRO A 84 10.84 -1.40 15.15
N GLN A 85 11.81 -0.88 14.41
CA GLN A 85 11.96 0.56 14.17
C GLN A 85 10.78 1.18 13.40
N LEU A 86 10.08 0.40 12.57
CA LEU A 86 8.88 0.87 11.88
C LEU A 86 7.70 1.08 12.84
N HIS A 87 7.70 0.43 14.00
CA HIS A 87 6.60 0.53 14.96
C HIS A 87 6.51 1.90 15.63
N GLY A 88 7.63 2.63 15.70
CA GLY A 88 7.68 3.99 16.25
C GLY A 88 7.31 5.09 15.24
N LEU A 89 7.15 4.75 13.96
CA LEU A 89 6.75 5.71 12.94
C LEU A 89 5.24 5.97 12.98
N LYS A 90 4.85 7.18 12.56
CA LYS A 90 3.44 7.52 12.42
C LYS A 90 2.82 6.66 11.32
N LYS A 91 1.86 5.80 11.70
CA LYS A 91 1.14 4.94 10.76
C LYS A 91 0.05 5.72 10.07
N VAL A 92 -0.01 5.55 8.75
CA VAL A 92 -1.05 6.11 7.91
C VAL A 92 -1.70 5.02 7.08
N GLN A 93 -2.98 5.19 6.82
CA GLN A 93 -3.76 4.32 5.95
C GLN A 93 -4.46 5.14 4.88
N ILE A 94 -4.84 4.45 3.81
CA ILE A 94 -5.57 5.02 2.69
C ILE A 94 -6.96 4.40 2.69
N ASN A 95 -7.97 5.22 2.93
CA ASN A 95 -9.37 4.84 2.77
C ASN A 95 -9.85 5.23 1.38
N ALA A 96 -9.19 4.68 0.35
CA ALA A 96 -9.62 4.92 -1.02
C ALA A 96 -10.98 4.24 -1.23
N ASN A 97 -12.01 5.03 -1.52
CA ASN A 97 -13.30 4.55 -2.03
C ASN A 97 -13.19 4.12 -3.51
N LYS A 98 -12.03 3.59 -3.92
CA LYS A 98 -11.70 3.24 -5.31
C LYS A 98 -11.33 1.77 -5.40
N THR A 99 -11.85 1.10 -6.42
CA THR A 99 -11.38 -0.21 -6.85
C THR A 99 -9.99 -0.10 -7.47
N SER A 100 -9.11 -1.04 -7.17
CA SER A 100 -7.77 -1.08 -7.78
C SER A 100 -7.85 -1.35 -9.28
N ASP A 101 -7.04 -0.62 -10.05
CA ASP A 101 -6.83 -0.83 -11.48
C ASP A 101 -5.89 -2.02 -11.77
N TYR A 102 -5.31 -2.64 -10.73
CA TYR A 102 -4.42 -3.80 -10.87
C TYR A 102 -5.20 -5.11 -11.04
N VAL A 103 -5.89 -5.23 -12.17
CA VAL A 103 -6.88 -6.29 -12.45
C VAL A 103 -6.29 -7.64 -12.86
N ILE A 104 -5.00 -7.71 -13.18
CA ILE A 104 -4.34 -8.93 -13.68
C ILE A 104 -3.86 -9.86 -12.55
N ARG A 105 -4.20 -9.56 -11.29
CA ARG A 105 -3.94 -10.43 -10.14
C ARG A 105 -5.12 -10.41 -9.17
N THR A 106 -5.37 -11.54 -8.53
CA THR A 106 -6.36 -11.62 -7.44
C THR A 106 -5.86 -10.87 -6.20
N GLN A 107 -6.66 -9.91 -5.75
CA GLN A 107 -6.43 -9.15 -4.51
C GLN A 107 -7.33 -9.68 -3.37
N PRO A 108 -7.01 -9.39 -2.09
CA PRO A 108 -7.88 -9.76 -0.98
C PRO A 108 -9.29 -9.16 -1.09
N THR A 109 -9.38 -7.84 -1.21
CA THR A 109 -10.63 -7.07 -1.41
C THR A 109 -10.49 -6.21 -2.67
N GLN A 110 -11.58 -5.63 -3.18
CA GLN A 110 -11.53 -4.80 -4.40
C GLN A 110 -10.81 -3.46 -4.18
N GLU A 111 -10.77 -2.98 -2.94
CA GLU A 111 -10.14 -1.71 -2.53
C GLU A 111 -8.65 -1.88 -2.16
N CYS A 112 -8.10 -3.09 -2.30
CA CYS A 112 -6.68 -3.34 -2.02
C CYS A 112 -5.80 -2.80 -3.14
N LEU A 113 -5.44 -1.52 -3.06
CA LEU A 113 -4.54 -0.86 -4.02
C LEU A 113 -3.17 -1.56 -4.14
N SER A 114 -2.59 -1.53 -5.33
CA SER A 114 -1.18 -1.90 -5.54
C SER A 114 -0.23 -0.90 -4.88
N THR A 115 1.06 -1.26 -4.72
CA THR A 115 2.08 -0.35 -4.19
C THR A 115 2.15 0.96 -4.99
N VAL A 116 2.04 0.89 -6.32
CA VAL A 116 2.08 2.07 -7.20
C VAL A 116 0.87 2.96 -6.96
N GLU A 117 -0.34 2.40 -6.91
CA GLU A 117 -1.57 3.16 -6.67
C GLU A 117 -1.59 3.79 -5.28
N THR A 118 -1.15 3.04 -4.26
CA THR A 118 -1.04 3.51 -2.87
C THR A 118 -0.13 4.74 -2.81
N VAL A 119 1.05 4.69 -3.42
CA VAL A 119 1.98 5.82 -3.45
C VAL A 119 1.45 6.99 -4.27
N ALA A 120 0.86 6.71 -5.43
CA ALA A 120 0.27 7.74 -6.28
C ALA A 120 -0.84 8.50 -5.55
N TYR A 121 -1.69 7.79 -4.83
CA TYR A 121 -2.72 8.38 -3.97
C TYR A 121 -2.11 9.23 -2.86
N ALA A 122 -1.17 8.65 -2.09
CA ALA A 122 -0.54 9.33 -0.97
C ALA A 122 0.13 10.64 -1.38
N LEU A 123 0.90 10.63 -2.47
CA LEU A 123 1.54 11.83 -2.99
C LEU A 123 0.52 12.86 -3.49
N SER A 124 -0.54 12.41 -4.17
CA SER A 124 -1.59 13.33 -4.66
C SER A 124 -2.30 14.08 -3.53
N VAL A 125 -2.54 13.41 -2.40
CA VAL A 125 -3.14 14.01 -1.20
C VAL A 125 -2.14 14.91 -0.50
N LEU A 126 -0.95 14.39 -0.14
CA LEU A 126 0.02 15.12 0.67
C LEU A 126 0.58 16.35 -0.06
N GLU A 127 0.81 16.27 -1.37
CA GLU A 127 1.32 17.42 -2.14
C GLU A 127 0.20 18.36 -2.61
N HIS A 128 -1.07 18.03 -2.39
CA HIS A 128 -2.23 18.75 -2.94
C HIS A 128 -2.19 18.83 -4.48
N ARG A 129 -1.87 17.70 -5.12
CA ARG A 129 -1.67 17.57 -6.57
C ARG A 129 -2.43 16.34 -7.10
N PRO A 130 -3.75 16.46 -7.35
CA PRO A 130 -4.58 15.32 -7.78
C PRO A 130 -4.09 14.66 -9.08
N GLU A 131 -3.42 15.42 -9.96
CA GLU A 131 -2.88 14.91 -11.22
C GLU A 131 -1.78 13.84 -11.04
N LEU A 132 -1.10 13.81 -9.88
CA LEU A 132 -0.07 12.81 -9.60
C LEU A 132 -0.64 11.40 -9.59
N GLN A 133 -1.91 11.24 -9.19
CA GLN A 133 -2.54 9.94 -9.16
C GLN A 133 -2.62 9.32 -10.56
N GLU A 134 -3.04 10.10 -11.56
CA GLU A 134 -3.10 9.66 -12.96
C GLU A 134 -1.69 9.44 -13.52
N VAL A 135 -0.79 10.41 -13.36
CA VAL A 135 0.56 10.36 -13.95
C VAL A 135 1.34 9.15 -13.44
N LEU A 136 1.33 8.89 -12.14
CA LEU A 136 2.12 7.81 -11.53
C LEU A 136 1.51 6.42 -11.74
N THR A 137 0.22 6.32 -12.09
CA THR A 137 -0.44 5.03 -12.38
C THR A 137 -0.35 4.61 -13.85
N ARG A 138 0.04 5.49 -14.77
CA ARG A 138 0.23 5.15 -16.21
C ARG A 138 1.07 3.90 -16.45
N PRO A 139 2.23 3.67 -15.78
CA PRO A 139 3.00 2.44 -15.98
C PRO A 139 2.24 1.18 -15.56
N LEU A 140 1.40 1.26 -14.53
CA LEU A 140 0.55 0.14 -14.08
C LEU A 140 -0.52 -0.16 -15.13
N HIS A 141 -1.18 0.85 -15.68
CA HIS A 141 -2.18 0.69 -16.73
C HIS A 141 -1.56 0.08 -18.00
N ALA A 142 -0.39 0.58 -18.42
CA ALA A 142 0.34 0.02 -19.56
C ALA A 142 0.73 -1.45 -19.32
N LEU A 143 1.19 -1.80 -18.12
CA LEU A 143 1.48 -3.19 -17.75
C LEU A 143 0.23 -4.07 -17.86
N CYS A 144 -0.89 -3.63 -17.26
CA CYS A 144 -2.13 -4.40 -17.28
C CYS A 144 -2.65 -4.59 -18.71
N GLN A 145 -2.68 -3.51 -19.49
CA GLN A 145 -3.08 -3.55 -20.90
C GLN A 145 -2.22 -4.52 -21.71
N PHE A 146 -0.90 -4.44 -21.56
CA PHE A 146 0.03 -5.33 -22.25
C PHE A 146 -0.23 -6.80 -21.89
N GLN A 147 -0.38 -7.10 -20.60
CA GLN A 147 -0.63 -8.48 -20.13
C GLN A 147 -1.96 -9.01 -20.65
N LEU A 148 -3.03 -8.20 -20.63
CA LEU A 148 -4.35 -8.58 -21.15
C LEU A 148 -4.30 -8.85 -22.66
N GLN A 149 -3.58 -8.04 -23.43
CA GLN A 149 -3.37 -8.26 -24.87
C GLN A 149 -2.61 -9.56 -25.18
N HIS A 150 -1.83 -10.07 -24.22
CA HIS A 150 -1.04 -11.29 -24.36
C HIS A 150 -1.63 -12.48 -23.57
N GLY A 151 -2.94 -12.44 -23.29
CA GLY A 151 -3.68 -13.59 -22.76
C GLY A 151 -3.82 -13.66 -21.25
N ALA A 152 -3.37 -12.65 -20.50
CA ALA A 152 -3.79 -12.52 -19.10
C ALA A 152 -5.30 -12.26 -19.02
N VAL A 153 -5.90 -12.64 -17.90
CA VAL A 153 -7.33 -12.44 -17.65
C VAL A 153 -7.54 -11.50 -16.47
N THR A 154 -8.70 -10.85 -16.43
CA THR A 154 -9.10 -10.05 -15.28
C THR A 154 -9.48 -10.96 -14.11
N HIS A 155 -9.00 -10.63 -12.92
CA HIS A 155 -9.27 -11.37 -11.69
C HIS A 155 -10.25 -10.61 -10.80
N GLN A 156 -11.23 -11.33 -10.27
CA GLN A 156 -12.07 -10.83 -9.18
C GLN A 156 -11.33 -10.93 -7.84
N SER A 157 -11.71 -10.08 -6.88
CA SER A 157 -11.15 -10.14 -5.53
C SER A 157 -11.51 -11.46 -4.86
N LYS A 158 -10.67 -11.88 -3.91
CA LYS A 158 -10.93 -13.07 -3.10
C LYS A 158 -12.23 -12.93 -2.32
N GLU A 159 -12.51 -11.75 -1.79
CA GLU A 159 -13.79 -11.39 -1.15
C GLU A 159 -14.98 -11.68 -2.08
N PHE A 160 -14.97 -11.14 -3.30
CA PHE A 160 -16.05 -11.33 -4.27
C PHE A 160 -16.25 -12.80 -4.61
N LEU A 161 -15.16 -13.54 -4.84
CA LEU A 161 -15.21 -14.97 -5.13
C LEU A 161 -15.81 -15.76 -3.97
N ILE A 162 -15.53 -15.37 -2.72
CA ILE A 162 -16.07 -16.04 -1.53
C ILE A 162 -17.56 -15.73 -1.36
N GLN A 163 -17.94 -14.46 -1.44
CA GLN A 163 -19.33 -14.02 -1.26
C GLN A 163 -20.27 -14.61 -2.32
N ASN A 164 -19.77 -14.86 -3.53
CA ASN A 164 -20.54 -15.43 -4.64
C ASN A 164 -20.38 -16.95 -4.79
N GLY A 165 -19.73 -17.64 -3.84
CA GLY A 165 -19.57 -19.11 -3.89
C GLY A 165 -18.66 -19.62 -5.01
N MET A 166 -17.87 -18.74 -5.64
CA MET A 166 -16.96 -19.07 -6.74
C MET A 166 -15.54 -19.44 -6.27
N TYR A 167 -15.24 -19.27 -4.98
CA TYR A 167 -13.93 -19.58 -4.41
C TYR A 167 -13.77 -21.09 -4.15
N LYS A 168 -12.89 -21.74 -4.92
CA LYS A 168 -12.75 -23.21 -4.94
C LYS A 168 -11.84 -23.82 -3.88
N LYS A 169 -11.06 -23.01 -3.14
CA LYS A 169 -10.09 -23.51 -2.16
C LYS A 169 -10.69 -23.56 -0.74
N PRO A 170 -10.21 -24.45 0.15
CA PRO A 170 -10.65 -24.46 1.54
C PRO A 170 -10.46 -23.10 2.22
N LEU A 171 -11.47 -22.68 2.97
CA LEU A 171 -11.45 -21.42 3.70
C LEU A 171 -10.87 -21.60 5.11
N PRO A 172 -10.05 -20.66 5.60
CA PRO A 172 -9.63 -20.65 7.00
C PRO A 172 -10.83 -20.58 7.94
N ARG A 173 -10.76 -21.27 9.09
CA ARG A 173 -11.85 -21.31 10.10
C ARG A 173 -12.39 -19.91 10.44
N ARG A 174 -11.50 -18.92 10.58
CA ARG A 174 -11.88 -17.52 10.87
C ARG A 174 -12.84 -16.93 9.83
N ILE A 175 -12.62 -17.22 8.54
CA ILE A 175 -13.45 -16.70 7.44
C ILE A 175 -14.81 -17.40 7.44
N VAL A 176 -14.82 -18.72 7.66
CA VAL A 176 -16.06 -19.50 7.77
C VAL A 176 -16.92 -19.00 8.94
N GLN A 177 -16.31 -18.72 10.09
CA GLN A 177 -17.01 -18.18 11.25
C GLN A 177 -17.62 -16.80 10.99
N ARG A 178 -16.90 -15.89 10.31
CA ARG A 178 -17.44 -14.57 9.94
C ARG A 178 -18.60 -14.67 8.96
N LEU A 179 -18.46 -15.51 7.93
CA LEU A 179 -19.53 -15.80 6.97
C LEU A 179 -20.80 -16.31 7.67
N ALA A 180 -20.66 -17.26 8.60
CA ALA A 180 -21.80 -17.81 9.34
C ALA A 180 -22.53 -16.76 10.21
N LYS A 181 -21.86 -15.65 10.54
CA LYS A 181 -22.40 -14.53 11.31
C LYS A 181 -22.83 -13.33 10.46
N ASN A 182 -22.72 -13.42 9.12
CA ASN A 182 -22.90 -12.28 8.20
C ASN A 182 -22.01 -11.08 8.55
N GLU A 183 -20.80 -11.32 9.08
CA GLU A 183 -19.81 -10.28 9.38
C GLU A 183 -18.99 -9.91 8.13
N ASP A 184 -18.51 -8.66 8.10
CA ASP A 184 -17.59 -8.19 7.05
C ASP A 184 -16.28 -9.01 7.02
N LEU A 185 -15.86 -9.37 5.81
CA LEU A 185 -14.68 -10.19 5.54
C LEU A 185 -13.44 -9.35 5.22
N LYS A 186 -13.57 -8.07 4.90
CA LYS A 186 -12.47 -7.25 4.36
C LYS A 186 -11.23 -7.30 5.25
N ASP A 187 -11.38 -7.02 6.54
CA ASP A 187 -10.27 -7.04 7.50
C ASP A 187 -9.65 -8.44 7.68
N ALA A 188 -10.45 -9.50 7.55
CA ALA A 188 -9.96 -10.86 7.73
C ALA A 188 -9.26 -11.43 6.48
N LEU A 189 -9.45 -10.80 5.32
CA LEU A 189 -8.83 -11.18 4.06
C LEU A 189 -7.52 -10.44 3.80
N ARG A 190 -7.38 -9.21 4.33
CA ARG A 190 -6.16 -8.40 4.32
C ARG A 190 -5.03 -9.04 5.15
#